data_AF-A0A928YY43-F1
#
_entry.id   AF-A0A928YY43-F1
#
_cell.length_a   1.000
_cell.length_b   1.000
_cell.length_c   1.000
_cell.angle_alpha   90.00
_cell.angle_beta   90.00
_cell.angle_gamma   90.00
#
_symmetry.space_group_name_H-M   'P 1'
#
loop_
_entity.id
_entity.type
_entity.pdbx_description
1 polymer ?
#
loop_
_entity_poly.entity_id
_entity_poly.type
_entity_poly.pdbx_seq_one_letter_code
_entity_poly.pdbx_strand_id
1 'polypeptide(L)' 'MTPADAARIELFINRWQNSSGNERANYQMFFSELCDALGVSRPDVKGSVPGDPYCFDKDITIYHPSGKKTPGYIDVY' A
#
# COMPACT_ATOMS: atom_id res chain seq x y z
N MET A 1 -16.53 17.27 4.66
CA MET A 1 -15.41 17.48 3.72
C MET A 1 -15.04 18.94 3.75
N THR A 2 -13.84 19.26 4.20
CA THR A 2 -13.31 20.63 4.25
C THR A 2 -12.73 21.03 2.88
N PRO A 3 -12.52 22.34 2.62
CA PRO A 3 -11.80 22.78 1.41
C PRO A 3 -10.40 22.17 1.28
N ALA A 4 -9.73 21.92 2.42
CA ALA A 4 -8.44 21.26 2.44
C ALA A 4 -8.53 19.78 2.03
N ASP A 5 -9.60 19.08 2.41
CA ASP A 5 -9.84 17.69 1.99
C ASP A 5 -10.05 17.61 0.48
N ALA A 6 -10.89 18.52 -0.06
CA ALA A 6 -11.13 18.61 -1.49
C ALA A 6 -9.83 18.84 -2.27
N ALA A 7 -8.97 19.75 -1.79
CA ALA A 7 -7.69 20.03 -2.44
C ALA A 7 -6.75 18.82 -2.48
N ARG A 8 -6.67 18.02 -1.39
CA ARG A 8 -5.84 16.79 -1.37
C ARG A 8 -6.37 15.73 -2.34
N ILE A 9 -7.70 15.56 -2.38
CA ILE A 9 -8.36 14.60 -3.28
C ILE A 9 -8.15 14.99 -4.74
N GLU A 10 -8.36 16.27 -5.09
CA GLU A 10 -8.16 16.76 -6.45
C GLU A 10 -6.71 16.60 -6.91
N LEU A 11 -5.73 16.83 -6.04
CA LEU A 11 -4.32 16.63 -6.37
C LEU A 11 -4.01 15.16 -6.68
N PHE A 12 -4.56 14.24 -5.89
CA PHE A 12 -4.43 12.81 -6.12
C PHE A 12 -5.07 12.38 -7.46
N ILE A 13 -6.33 12.78 -7.70
CA ILE A 13 -7.05 12.46 -8.94
C ILE A 13 -6.27 12.99 -10.14
N ASN A 14 -5.85 14.26 -10.11
CA ASN A 14 -5.15 14.88 -11.23
C ASN A 14 -3.87 14.15 -11.60
N ARG A 15 -3.15 13.64 -10.61
CA ARG A 15 -1.91 12.89 -10.82
C ARG A 15 -2.15 11.49 -11.37
N TRP A 16 -3.14 10.76 -10.83
CA TRP A 16 -3.29 9.33 -11.08
C TRP A 16 -4.33 8.96 -12.13
N GLN A 17 -5.28 9.85 -12.47
CA GLN A 17 -6.39 9.56 -13.39
C GLN A 17 -5.96 9.06 -14.78
N ASN A 18 -4.78 9.47 -15.25
CA ASN A 18 -4.23 9.08 -16.56
C ASN A 18 -3.06 8.09 -16.45
N SER A 19 -2.79 7.56 -15.25
CA SER A 19 -1.74 6.58 -15.09
C SER A 19 -2.16 5.25 -15.73
N SER A 20 -1.29 4.66 -16.54
CA SER A 20 -1.44 3.26 -16.91
C SER A 20 -1.09 2.44 -15.67
N GLY A 21 -2.06 1.71 -15.12
CA GLY A 21 -1.97 0.95 -13.86
C GLY A 21 -0.89 -0.13 -13.87
N ASN A 22 0.38 0.29 -13.89
CA ASN A 22 1.53 -0.58 -13.74
C ASN A 22 1.65 -0.94 -12.27
N GLU A 23 0.86 -1.94 -11.89
CA GLU A 23 0.65 -2.40 -10.51
C GLU A 23 1.99 -2.51 -9.77
N ARG A 24 2.96 -3.20 -10.35
CA ARG A 24 4.23 -3.48 -9.66
C ARG A 24 5.18 -2.29 -9.55
N ALA A 25 5.13 -1.35 -10.49
CA ALA A 25 6.02 -0.20 -10.47
C ALA A 25 5.54 0.90 -9.52
N ASN A 26 4.22 1.09 -9.42
CA ASN A 26 3.64 2.30 -8.85
C ASN A 26 2.80 2.08 -7.58
N TYR A 27 2.44 0.85 -7.20
CA TYR A 27 1.49 0.62 -6.11
C TYR A 27 1.89 1.30 -4.79
N GLN A 28 3.16 1.20 -4.36
CA GLN A 28 3.61 1.79 -3.09
C GLN A 28 3.41 3.31 -3.05
N MET A 29 3.75 3.99 -4.15
CA MET A 29 3.58 5.44 -4.28
C MET A 29 2.10 5.82 -4.38
N PHE A 30 1.34 5.10 -5.20
CA PHE A 30 -0.10 5.30 -5.36
C PHE A 30 -0.82 5.18 -4.02
N PHE A 31 -0.60 4.10 -3.27
CA PHE A 31 -1.25 3.87 -1.98
C PHE A 31 -0.82 4.89 -0.92
N SER A 32 0.46 5.27 -0.89
CA SER A 32 0.93 6.33 0.02
C SER A 32 0.19 7.65 -0.21
N GLU A 33 0.05 8.05 -1.47
CA GLU A 33 -0.64 9.29 -1.85
C GLU A 33 -2.16 9.19 -1.71
N LEU A 34 -2.73 7.98 -1.86
CA LEU A 34 -4.14 7.72 -1.57
C LEU A 34 -4.43 7.90 -0.07
N CYS A 35 -3.56 7.39 0.81
CA CYS A 35 -3.68 7.61 2.26
C CYS A 35 -3.69 9.11 2.59
N ASP A 36 -2.81 9.90 1.95
CA ASP A 36 -2.79 11.36 2.13
C ASP A 36 -4.09 12.03 1.67
N ALA A 37 -4.61 11.60 0.52
CA ALA A 37 -5.86 12.11 -0.04
C ALA A 37 -7.04 11.83 0.91
N LEU A 38 -7.10 10.62 1.47
CA LEU A 38 -8.11 10.19 2.43
C LEU A 38 -7.89 10.77 3.84
N GLY A 39 -6.71 11.30 4.14
CA GLY A 39 -6.36 11.82 5.47
C GLY A 39 -6.18 10.73 6.53
N VAL A 40 -5.73 9.54 6.11
CA VAL A 40 -5.46 8.40 7.00
C VAL A 40 -3.95 8.16 7.12
N SER A 41 -3.52 7.39 8.12
CA SER A 41 -2.12 6.98 8.25
C SER A 41 -1.66 6.14 7.05
N ARG A 42 -0.41 6.33 6.64
CA ARG A 42 0.25 5.48 5.64
C ARG A 42 0.73 4.16 6.29
N PRO A 43 0.96 3.10 5.49
CA PRO A 43 1.68 1.91 5.96
C PRO A 43 3.05 2.27 6.54
N ASP A 44 3.45 1.53 7.56
CA ASP A 44 4.73 1.72 8.22
C ASP A 44 5.90 1.25 7.34
N VAL A 45 7.09 1.78 7.62
CA VAL A 45 8.32 1.26 7.02
C VAL A 45 8.51 -0.17 7.50
N LYS A 46 8.71 -1.11 6.58
CA LYS A 46 8.93 -2.53 6.90
C LYS A 46 10.05 -2.69 7.93
N GLY A 47 9.78 -3.46 8.99
CA GLY A 47 10.66 -3.71 10.11
C GLY A 47 10.64 -2.65 11.22
N SER A 48 9.92 -1.54 11.05
CA SER A 48 9.85 -0.48 12.07
C SER A 48 8.93 -0.82 13.24
N VAL A 49 7.89 -1.64 13.00
CA VAL A 49 6.98 -2.14 14.02
C VAL A 49 7.10 -3.67 14.09
N PRO A 50 7.27 -4.27 15.29
CA PRO A 50 7.40 -5.71 15.42
C PRO A 50 6.24 -6.46 14.78
N GLY A 51 6.59 -7.35 13.84
CA GLY A 51 5.60 -8.14 13.14
C GLY A 51 4.73 -7.31 12.20
N ASP A 52 5.24 -6.19 11.64
CA ASP A 52 4.71 -5.42 10.51
C ASP A 52 3.17 -5.48 10.38
N PRO A 53 2.42 -4.89 11.32
CA PRO A 53 0.97 -5.03 11.36
C PRO A 53 0.25 -4.18 10.31
N TYR A 54 0.93 -3.18 9.73
CA TYR A 54 0.41 -2.37 8.63
C TYR A 54 1.56 -1.99 7.68
N CYS A 55 1.76 -2.73 6.58
CA CYS A 55 2.92 -2.58 5.70
C CYS A 55 2.63 -2.91 4.23
N PHE A 56 3.49 -2.46 3.30
CA PHE A 56 3.31 -2.75 1.88
C PHE A 56 3.53 -4.22 1.51
N ASP A 57 4.58 -4.85 2.02
CA ASP A 57 4.93 -6.24 1.68
C ASP A 57 5.11 -7.07 2.95
N LYS A 58 4.09 -7.82 3.31
CA LYS A 58 4.08 -8.63 4.53
C LYS A 58 4.66 -10.00 4.28
N ASP A 59 5.70 -10.35 5.05
CA ASP A 59 6.31 -11.68 4.99
C ASP A 59 5.35 -12.76 5.49
N ILE A 60 5.13 -13.78 4.67
CA ILE A 60 4.33 -14.95 5.03
C ILE A 60 5.08 -16.25 4.72
N THR A 61 4.72 -17.31 5.45
CA THR A 61 5.09 -18.68 5.07
C THR A 61 3.92 -19.30 4.32
N ILE A 62 4.17 -19.73 3.08
CA ILE A 62 3.19 -20.46 2.27
C ILE A 62 3.37 -21.96 2.53
N TYR A 63 2.28 -22.61 2.93
CA TYR A 63 2.21 -24.04 3.20
C TYR A 63 1.61 -24.76 2.00
N HIS A 64 2.36 -25.70 1.42
CA HIS A 64 1.93 -26.46 0.25
C HIS A 64 1.33 -27.81 0.67
N PRO A 65 0.38 -28.39 -0.10
CA PRO A 65 -0.19 -29.71 0.20
C PRO A 65 0.84 -30.84 0.30
N SER A 66 2.00 -30.69 -0.34
CA SER A 66 3.12 -31.63 -0.26
C SER A 66 3.89 -31.59 1.08
N GLY A 67 3.52 -30.68 2.00
CA GLY A 67 4.25 -30.42 3.24
C GLY A 67 5.43 -29.45 3.08
N LYS A 68 5.76 -29.03 1.85
CA LYS A 68 6.78 -28.01 1.60
C LYS A 68 6.35 -26.66 2.17
N LYS A 69 7.31 -25.90 2.70
CA LYS A 69 7.12 -24.50 3.13
C LYS A 69 8.00 -23.59 2.29
N THR A 70 7.46 -22.47 1.83
CA THR A 70 8.22 -21.47 1.05
C THR A 70 7.93 -20.06 1.56
N PRO A 71 8.91 -19.14 1.51
CA PRO A 71 8.64 -17.73 1.78
C PRO A 71 7.73 -17.14 0.70
N GLY A 72 6.95 -16.15 1.06
CA GLY A 72 6.11 -15.35 0.17
C GLY A 72 5.77 -14.00 0.79
N TYR A 73 5.05 -13.19 0.04
CA TYR A 73 4.61 -11.86 0.47
C TYR A 73 3.13 -11.68 0.14
N ILE A 74 2.43 -10.87 0.94
CA ILE A 74 1.11 -10.34 0.60
C ILE A 74 1.18 -8.81 0.58
N ASP A 75 0.52 -8.24 -0.42
CA ASP A 75 0.52 -6.81 -0.67
C ASP A 75 -0.50 -6.12 0.25
N VAL A 76 -0.11 -4.99 0.83
CA VAL A 76 -0.97 -4.09 1.64
C VAL A 76 -1.68 -4.85 2.77
N TYR A 77 -0.89 -5.31 3.75
CA TYR A 77 -1.39 -5.96 4.97
C TYR A 77 -1.62 -4.94 6.08
#